data_AF-A0A3M1ZI41-F1
#
_entry.id   AF-A0A3M1ZI41-F1
#
_cell.length_a   1.000
_cell.length_b   1.000
_cell.length_c   1.000
_cell.angle_alpha   90.00
_cell.angle_beta   90.00
_cell.angle_gamma   90.00
#
_symmetry.space_group_name_H-M   'P 1'
#
loop_
_entity.id
_entity.type
_entity.pdbx_description
1 polymer ?
#
loop_
_entity_poly.entity_id
_entity_poly.type
_entity_poly.pdbx_seq_one_letter_code
_entity_poly.pdbx_strand_id
1 'polypeptide(L)'
;MKLKKPKGKLPWKDRKVIKVKEPYRRRNPKGVDFYESTSWRAISVDYKARYPLCENCQRWGKLRLAYVTDHVIPIELGGSKYNERNFMALCDSRTGGKCHDRKRGLESKGKHVKAVQDENGYLVPANREDVFKLLGDCSPGGEK
;
A
#
# COMPACT_ATOMS: atom_id res chain seq x y z
N MET A 1 5.71 40.27 21.07
CA MET A 1 4.28 39.96 20.82
C MET A 1 4.05 38.47 21.08
N LYS A 2 3.20 38.09 22.05
CA LYS A 2 2.89 36.68 22.33
C LYS A 2 1.78 36.22 21.39
N LEU A 3 2.10 35.36 20.42
CA LEU A 3 1.10 34.72 19.55
C LEU A 3 0.20 33.81 20.40
N LYS A 4 -1.09 34.12 20.45
CA LYS A 4 -2.10 33.27 21.11
C LYS A 4 -2.33 32.03 20.23
N LYS A 5 -2.13 30.83 20.78
CA LYS A 5 -2.45 29.58 20.09
C LYS A 5 -3.96 29.52 19.81
N PRO A 6 -4.41 29.09 18.62
CA PRO A 6 -5.83 28.97 18.33
C PRO A 6 -6.46 27.89 19.24
N LYS A 7 -7.54 28.26 19.94
CA LYS A 7 -8.35 27.34 20.73
C LYS A 7 -9.40 26.70 19.83
N GLY A 8 -9.05 25.56 19.23
CA GLY A 8 -9.95 24.70 18.46
C GLY A 8 -9.27 23.34 18.24
N LYS A 9 -10.02 22.24 18.30
CA LYS A 9 -9.46 20.91 17.96
C LYS A 9 -9.00 20.97 16.51
N LEU A 10 -7.71 20.69 16.26
CA LEU A 10 -7.17 20.70 14.90
C LEU A 10 -7.93 19.64 14.07
N PRO A 11 -8.47 19.97 12.89
CA PRO A 11 -9.41 19.10 12.17
C PRO A 11 -8.81 17.74 11.74
N TRP A 12 -7.47 17.60 11.76
CA TRP A 12 -6.77 16.35 11.48
C TRP A 12 -6.49 15.48 12.70
N LYS A 13 -6.77 15.95 13.93
CA LYS A 13 -6.45 15.22 15.17
C LYS A 13 -7.32 13.99 15.44
N ASP A 14 -8.44 13.84 14.73
CA ASP A 14 -9.36 12.70 14.87
C ASP A 14 -9.47 11.91 13.55
N ARG A 15 -8.34 11.55 12.90
CA ARG A 15 -8.39 10.60 11.78
C ARG A 15 -8.86 9.25 12.29
N LYS A 16 -10.16 9.00 12.16
CA LYS A 16 -10.79 7.74 12.55
C LYS A 16 -10.14 6.59 11.79
N VAL A 17 -9.64 5.60 12.52
CA VAL A 17 -9.09 4.39 11.95
C VAL A 17 -10.25 3.53 11.40
N ILE A 18 -10.18 3.21 10.12
CA ILE A 18 -11.20 2.47 9.37
C ILE A 18 -10.73 1.03 9.18
N LYS A 19 -11.61 0.06 9.45
CA LYS A 19 -11.42 -1.32 9.01
C LYS A 19 -11.83 -1.40 7.55
N VAL A 20 -10.88 -1.69 6.67
CA VAL A 20 -11.17 -1.95 5.25
C VAL A 20 -11.99 -3.25 5.17
N LYS A 21 -13.19 -3.18 4.61
CA LYS A 21 -14.06 -4.35 4.38
C LYS A 21 -14.06 -4.65 2.88
N GLU A 22 -14.08 -5.93 2.51
CA GLU A 22 -14.30 -6.32 1.12
C GLU A 22 -15.62 -5.72 0.61
N PRO A 23 -15.70 -5.18 -0.61
CA PRO A 23 -16.95 -4.84 -1.24
C PRO A 23 -17.58 -6.18 -1.63
N TYR A 24 -18.90 -6.24 -1.69
CA TYR A 24 -19.60 -7.39 -2.23
C TYR A 24 -19.02 -7.73 -3.61
N ARG A 25 -18.51 -8.97 -3.79
CA ARG A 25 -17.81 -9.42 -4.99
C ARG A 25 -18.68 -9.27 -6.24
N ARG A 26 -18.54 -8.15 -6.94
CA ARG A 26 -18.69 -8.11 -8.38
C ARG A 26 -17.30 -7.78 -8.91
N ARG A 27 -16.67 -8.73 -9.63
CA ARG A 27 -15.50 -8.43 -10.47
C ARG A 27 -15.94 -7.31 -11.40
N ASN A 28 -15.59 -6.08 -11.08
CA ASN A 28 -15.91 -4.95 -11.92
C ASN A 28 -14.78 -4.86 -12.95
N PRO A 29 -15.02 -5.08 -14.25
CA PRO A 29 -13.97 -5.04 -15.28
C PRO A 29 -13.33 -3.65 -15.44
N LYS A 30 -13.78 -2.63 -14.71
CA LYS A 30 -13.26 -1.26 -14.76
C LYS A 30 -11.91 -1.03 -14.07
N GLY A 31 -11.30 -2.06 -13.47
CA GLY A 31 -9.97 -1.96 -12.86
C GLY A 31 -8.82 -1.89 -13.87
N VAL A 32 -8.99 -2.47 -15.06
CA VAL A 32 -7.90 -2.64 -16.05
C VAL A 32 -7.46 -1.31 -16.66
N ASP A 33 -8.43 -0.44 -16.98
CA ASP A 33 -8.21 0.88 -17.60
C ASP A 33 -7.29 1.80 -16.76
N PHE A 34 -7.41 1.75 -15.44
CA PHE A 34 -6.55 2.56 -14.56
C PHE A 34 -5.08 2.16 -14.65
N TYR A 35 -4.77 0.86 -14.62
CA TYR A 35 -3.39 0.38 -14.63
C TYR A 35 -2.70 0.59 -15.98
N GLU A 36 -3.48 0.75 -17.05
CA GLU A 36 -2.98 1.07 -18.40
C GLU A 36 -2.81 2.59 -18.61
N SER A 37 -3.38 3.42 -17.74
CA SER A 37 -3.30 4.87 -17.85
C SER A 37 -1.86 5.40 -17.85
N THR A 38 -1.60 6.41 -18.69
CA THR A 38 -0.29 7.06 -18.81
C THR A 38 0.18 7.66 -17.49
N SER A 39 -0.74 8.27 -16.74
CA SER A 39 -0.45 8.86 -15.43
C SER A 39 0.03 7.80 -14.42
N TRP A 40 -0.63 6.64 -14.34
CA TRP A 40 -0.19 5.58 -13.44
C TRP A 40 1.17 5.00 -13.85
N ARG A 41 1.38 4.78 -15.14
CA ARG A 41 2.66 4.25 -15.65
C ARG A 41 3.82 5.18 -15.31
N ALA A 42 3.65 6.50 -15.49
CA ALA A 42 4.66 7.49 -15.13
C ALA A 42 4.96 7.47 -13.62
N ILE A 43 3.93 7.51 -12.78
CA ILE A 43 4.08 7.45 -11.31
C ILE A 43 4.74 6.15 -10.86
N SER A 44 4.36 5.00 -11.45
CA SER A 44 4.95 3.71 -11.09
C SER A 44 6.44 3.64 -11.44
N VAL A 45 6.84 4.20 -12.58
CA VAL A 45 8.26 4.26 -12.98
C VAL A 45 9.04 5.14 -12.02
N ASP A 46 8.56 6.36 -11.74
CA ASP A 46 9.20 7.28 -10.81
C ASP A 46 9.33 6.68 -9.40
N TYR A 47 8.25 6.10 -8.88
CA TYR A 47 8.26 5.50 -7.55
C TYR A 47 9.28 4.36 -7.45
N LYS A 48 9.38 3.47 -8.46
CA LYS A 48 10.39 2.41 -8.45
C LYS A 48 11.82 2.93 -8.64
N ALA A 49 12.01 4.04 -9.33
CA ALA A 49 13.32 4.67 -9.43
C ALA A 49 13.79 5.20 -8.05
N ARG A 50 12.87 5.77 -7.25
CA ARG A 50 13.15 6.22 -5.87
C ARG A 50 13.24 5.06 -4.86
N TYR A 51 12.48 4.00 -5.08
CA TYR A 51 12.43 2.80 -4.22
C TYR A 51 12.78 1.54 -5.02
N PRO A 52 14.05 1.35 -5.40
CA PRO A 52 14.46 0.26 -6.29
C PRO A 52 14.45 -1.12 -5.61
N LEU A 53 14.35 -1.17 -4.28
CA LEU A 53 14.28 -2.40 -3.50
C LEU A 53 12.84 -2.69 -3.07
N CYS A 54 12.51 -3.97 -2.93
CA CYS A 54 11.28 -4.42 -2.33
C CYS A 54 11.25 -3.97 -0.86
N GLU A 55 10.32 -3.08 -0.53
CA GLU A 55 10.22 -2.48 0.80
C GLU A 55 10.01 -3.53 1.89
N ASN A 56 9.20 -4.57 1.61
CA ASN A 56 9.01 -5.65 2.56
C ASN A 56 10.29 -6.47 2.76
N CYS A 57 10.97 -6.87 1.68
CA CYS A 57 12.24 -7.60 1.82
C CYS A 57 13.27 -6.78 2.59
N GLN A 58 13.42 -5.50 2.26
CA GLN A 58 14.35 -4.61 2.93
C GLN A 58 14.05 -4.50 4.43
N ARG A 59 12.76 -4.40 4.79
CA ARG A 59 12.32 -4.37 6.19
C ARG A 59 12.70 -5.63 6.98
N TRP A 60 12.77 -6.78 6.30
CA TRP A 60 13.19 -8.08 6.85
C TRP A 60 14.67 -8.39 6.60
N GLY A 61 15.50 -7.38 6.31
CA GLY A 61 16.96 -7.52 6.18
C GLY A 61 17.45 -8.09 4.85
N LYS A 62 16.64 -8.03 3.80
CA LYS A 62 16.96 -8.61 2.48
C LYS A 62 17.00 -7.58 1.38
N LEU A 63 18.04 -7.65 0.56
CA LEU A 63 18.18 -6.81 -0.62
C LEU A 63 17.63 -7.57 -1.82
N ARG A 64 16.44 -7.17 -2.27
CA ARG A 64 15.81 -7.71 -3.47
C ARG A 64 15.20 -6.57 -4.26
N LEU A 65 15.40 -6.57 -5.58
CA LEU A 65 14.85 -5.56 -6.46
C LEU A 65 13.31 -5.57 -6.42
N ALA A 66 12.72 -4.38 -6.39
CA ALA A 66 11.31 -4.23 -6.68
C ALA A 66 11.07 -4.31 -8.18
N TYR A 67 9.95 -4.91 -8.57
CA TYR A 67 9.52 -4.95 -9.97
C TYR A 67 8.20 -4.19 -10.16
N VAL A 68 7.34 -4.23 -9.16
CA VAL A 68 6.00 -3.64 -9.22
C VAL A 68 5.84 -2.54 -8.17
N THR A 69 5.08 -1.50 -8.53
CA THR A 69 4.48 -0.57 -7.56
C THR A 69 3.07 -1.07 -7.33
N ASP A 70 2.72 -1.35 -6.08
CA ASP A 70 1.43 -1.92 -5.71
C ASP A 70 0.70 -1.01 -4.73
N HIS A 71 -0.64 -1.03 -4.74
CA HIS A 71 -1.47 -0.28 -3.81
C HIS A 71 -1.64 -1.08 -2.51
N VAL A 72 -1.21 -0.55 -1.37
CA VAL A 72 -1.36 -1.19 -0.05
C VAL A 72 -2.83 -1.50 0.27
N ILE A 73 -3.70 -0.54 0.01
CA ILE A 73 -5.16 -0.71 0.02
C ILE A 73 -5.61 -0.72 -1.43
N PRO A 74 -6.25 -1.81 -1.90
CA PRO A 74 -6.72 -1.88 -3.29
C PRO A 74 -7.66 -0.73 -3.62
N ILE A 75 -7.56 -0.24 -4.87
CA ILE A 75 -8.40 0.85 -5.38
C ILE A 75 -9.90 0.47 -5.28
N GLU A 76 -10.21 -0.80 -5.50
CA GLU A 76 -11.58 -1.35 -5.39
C GLU A 76 -12.17 -1.21 -3.98
N LEU A 77 -11.32 -1.05 -2.95
CA LEU A 77 -11.73 -0.85 -1.55
C LEU A 77 -11.76 0.62 -1.15
N GLY A 78 -11.64 1.54 -2.12
CA GLY A 78 -11.51 2.97 -1.87
C GLY A 78 -10.08 3.40 -1.55
N GLY A 79 -9.08 2.57 -1.85
CA GLY A 79 -7.67 2.95 -1.74
C GLY A 79 -7.34 4.15 -2.64
N SER A 80 -6.50 5.04 -2.12
CA SER A 80 -6.07 6.23 -2.86
C SER A 80 -5.25 5.84 -4.08
N LYS A 81 -5.65 6.35 -5.25
CA LYS A 81 -5.07 5.98 -6.56
C LYS A 81 -3.68 6.56 -6.78
N TYR A 82 -3.49 7.82 -6.38
CA TYR A 82 -2.31 8.63 -6.70
C TYR A 82 -1.50 9.06 -5.47
N ASN A 83 -1.96 8.73 -4.26
CA ASN A 83 -1.25 9.07 -3.04
C ASN A 83 -0.16 8.06 -2.72
N GLU A 84 1.10 8.50 -2.69
CA GLU A 84 2.27 7.67 -2.41
C GLU A 84 2.19 6.92 -1.07
N ARG A 85 1.45 7.44 -0.09
CA ARG A 85 1.23 6.73 1.19
C ARG A 85 0.53 5.38 0.99
N ASN A 86 -0.22 5.24 -0.10
CA ASN A 86 -0.86 3.98 -0.48
C ASN A 86 -0.01 3.13 -1.42
N PHE A 87 1.20 3.54 -1.83
CA PHE A 87 2.05 2.73 -2.70
C PHE A 87 3.00 1.85 -1.90
N MET A 88 3.46 0.78 -2.52
CA MET A 88 4.55 -0.05 -2.01
C MET A 88 5.31 -0.68 -3.16
N ALA A 89 6.64 -0.53 -3.16
CA ALA A 89 7.52 -1.20 -4.12
C ALA A 89 7.74 -2.64 -3.66
N LEU A 90 7.36 -3.61 -4.49
CA LEU A 90 7.40 -5.03 -4.16
C LEU A 90 8.15 -5.84 -5.21
N CYS A 91 8.81 -6.89 -4.73
CA CYS A 91 9.33 -7.95 -5.57
C CYS A 91 8.22 -8.94 -5.94
N ASP A 92 8.45 -9.62 -7.04
CA ASP A 92 7.63 -10.70 -7.58
C ASP A 92 8.54 -11.82 -8.09
N SER A 93 7.95 -12.82 -8.74
CA SER A 93 8.69 -13.96 -9.27
C SER A 93 9.80 -13.58 -10.26
N ARG A 94 9.65 -12.48 -11.01
CA ARG A 94 10.65 -11.99 -11.98
C ARG A 94 11.94 -11.49 -11.31
N THR A 95 11.84 -11.08 -10.05
CA THR A 95 12.98 -10.63 -9.22
C THR A 95 13.36 -11.68 -8.17
N GLY A 96 12.86 -12.93 -8.32
CA GLY A 96 13.11 -14.05 -7.40
C GLY A 96 12.40 -13.93 -6.05
N GLY A 97 11.45 -13.00 -5.92
CA GLY A 97 10.64 -12.81 -4.72
C GLY A 97 9.22 -13.33 -4.88
N LYS A 98 8.41 -13.19 -3.82
CA LYS A 98 6.98 -13.55 -3.84
C LYS A 98 6.12 -12.61 -3.01
N CYS A 99 6.66 -11.43 -2.67
CA CYS A 99 6.01 -10.52 -1.76
C CYS A 99 4.75 -9.89 -2.40
N HIS A 100 4.77 -9.55 -3.69
CA HIS A 100 3.58 -9.13 -4.44
C HIS A 100 2.50 -10.23 -4.49
N ASP A 101 2.87 -11.46 -4.87
CA ASP A 101 1.90 -12.56 -4.95
C ASP A 101 1.32 -12.92 -3.57
N ARG A 102 2.14 -12.83 -2.52
CA ARG A 102 1.69 -12.99 -1.13
C ARG A 102 0.68 -11.92 -0.74
N LYS A 103 0.90 -10.66 -1.10
CA LYS A 103 -0.07 -9.58 -0.87
C LYS A 103 -1.41 -9.91 -1.53
N ARG A 104 -1.40 -10.25 -2.83
CA ARG A 104 -2.61 -10.66 -3.56
C ARG A 104 -3.33 -11.84 -2.88
N GLY A 105 -2.56 -12.80 -2.37
CA GLY A 105 -3.09 -13.96 -1.62
C GLY A 105 -3.68 -13.61 -0.25
N LEU A 106 -3.27 -12.51 0.37
CA LEU A 106 -3.87 -12.00 1.62
C LEU A 106 -5.13 -11.19 1.33
N GLU A 107 -5.10 -10.37 0.29
CA GLU A 107 -6.23 -9.56 -0.18
C GLU A 107 -7.41 -10.42 -0.61
N SER A 108 -7.15 -11.53 -1.33
CA SER A 108 -8.20 -12.48 -1.72
C SER A 108 -8.87 -13.18 -0.52
N LYS A 109 -8.19 -13.19 0.63
CA LYS A 109 -8.70 -13.68 1.93
C LYS A 109 -9.32 -12.55 2.77
N GLY A 110 -9.50 -11.36 2.21
CA GLY A 110 -10.05 -10.19 2.90
C GLY A 110 -9.12 -9.58 3.94
N LYS A 111 -7.84 -9.97 4.01
CA LYS A 111 -6.89 -9.50 5.01
C LYS A 111 -6.27 -8.17 4.58
N HIS A 112 -6.77 -7.08 5.14
CA HIS A 112 -6.31 -5.72 4.88
C HIS A 112 -5.82 -5.05 6.16
N VAL A 113 -4.85 -4.14 6.01
CA VAL A 113 -4.42 -3.29 7.12
C VAL A 113 -5.50 -2.28 7.49
N LYS A 114 -5.39 -1.73 8.70
CA LYS A 114 -6.21 -0.60 9.13
C LYS A 114 -5.88 0.63 8.28
N ALA A 115 -6.89 1.41 7.94
CA ALA A 115 -6.78 2.57 7.06
C ALA A 115 -7.16 3.87 7.76
N VAL A 116 -6.73 4.99 7.18
CA VAL A 116 -7.24 6.34 7.47
C VAL A 116 -7.57 7.01 6.15
N GLN A 117 -8.52 7.94 6.13
CA GLN A 117 -8.80 8.75 4.94
C GLN A 117 -7.68 9.76 4.71
N ASP A 118 -7.27 10.00 3.46
CA ASP A 118 -6.42 11.11 3.05
C ASP A 118 -7.20 12.44 2.99
N GLU A 119 -6.56 13.50 2.52
CA GLU A 119 -7.19 14.82 2.39
C GLU A 119 -8.37 14.84 1.39
N ASN A 120 -8.41 13.89 0.46
CA ASN A 120 -9.44 13.75 -0.55
C ASN A 120 -10.48 12.68 -0.17
N GLY A 121 -10.40 12.13 1.05
CA GLY A 121 -11.32 11.12 1.55
C GLY A 121 -11.00 9.67 1.13
N TYR A 122 -9.91 9.43 0.40
CA TYR A 122 -9.50 8.09 -0.04
C TYR A 122 -8.68 7.36 1.03
N LEU A 123 -8.68 6.04 1.01
CA LEU A 123 -8.01 5.25 2.05
C LEU A 123 -6.50 5.13 1.79
N VAL A 124 -5.73 5.37 2.85
CA VAL A 124 -4.30 5.10 2.94
C VAL A 124 -4.02 4.27 4.20
N PRO A 125 -2.95 3.45 4.26
CA PRO A 125 -2.63 2.70 5.47
C PRO A 125 -2.46 3.63 6.67
N ALA A 126 -3.03 3.22 7.80
CA ALA A 126 -2.91 3.95 9.07
C ALA A 126 -1.47 3.90 9.62
N ASN A 127 -0.82 2.75 9.47
CA ASN A 127 0.57 2.53 9.88
C ASN A 127 1.29 1.66 8.85
N ARG A 128 2.48 2.08 8.44
CA ARG A 128 3.32 1.34 7.49
C ARG A 128 3.82 0.00 8.07
N GLU A 129 4.12 -0.03 9.37
CA GLU A 129 4.60 -1.25 10.02
C GLU A 129 3.57 -2.38 10.04
N ASP A 130 2.28 -2.05 10.10
CA ASP A 130 1.21 -3.05 10.05
C ASP A 130 1.18 -3.75 8.68
N VAL A 131 1.59 -3.06 7.61
CA VAL A 131 1.71 -3.64 6.27
C VAL A 131 2.80 -4.70 6.24
N PHE A 132 3.98 -4.39 6.79
CA PHE A 132 5.10 -5.32 6.85
C PHE A 132 4.82 -6.51 7.76
N LYS A 133 4.14 -6.29 8.90
CA LYS A 133 3.69 -7.38 9.78
C LYS A 133 2.69 -8.31 9.11
N LEU A 134 1.73 -7.73 8.37
CA LEU A 134 0.74 -8.51 7.63
C LEU A 134 1.39 -9.31 6.51
N LEU A 135 2.31 -8.70 5.76
CA LEU A 135 3.05 -9.36 4.69
C LEU A 135 4.06 -10.37 5.21
N GLY A 136 4.65 -10.17 6.39
CA GLY A 136 5.64 -11.07 6.99
C GLY A 136 6.89 -11.29 6.14
N ASP A 137 7.81 -12.11 6.66
CA ASP A 137 9.01 -12.47 5.90
C ASP A 137 8.67 -13.41 4.73
N CYS A 138 9.06 -13.04 3.50
CA CYS A 138 8.80 -13.80 2.28
C CYS A 138 9.95 -14.77 1.88
N SER A 139 10.78 -15.23 2.85
CA SER A 139 11.75 -16.33 2.65
C SER A 139 11.16 -17.56 1.93
N PRO A 140 11.88 -18.21 1.00
CA PRO A 140 11.72 -19.65 0.82
C PRO A 140 12.10 -20.32 2.14
N GLY A 141 11.36 -21.34 2.60
CA GLY A 141 11.43 -21.91 3.95
C GLY A 141 12.86 -21.98 4.51
N GLY A 142 13.01 -21.52 5.75
CA GLY A 142 14.31 -21.39 6.42
C GLY A 142 15.07 -22.71 6.45
N GLU A 143 16.40 -22.58 6.41
CA GLU A 143 17.29 -23.53 7.10
C GLU A 143 16.69 -23.84 8.47
N LYS A 144 16.37 -25.12 8.65
CA LYS A 144 16.38 -25.76 9.96
C LYS A 144 17.69 -26.51 10.07
#